data_AF-A0A4Y9FAI5-F1
#
_entry.id   AF-A0A4Y9FAI5-F1
#
_cell.length_a   1.000
_cell.length_b   1.000
_cell.length_c   1.000
_cell.angle_alpha   90.00
_cell.angle_beta   90.00
_cell.angle_gamma   90.00
#
_symmetry.space_group_name_H-M   'P 1'
#
loop_
_entity.id
_entity.type
_entity.pdbx_description
1 polymer ?
#
loop_
_entity_poly.entity_id
_entity_poly.type
_entity_poly.pdbx_seq_one_letter_code
_entity_poly.pdbx_strand_id
1 'polypeptide(L)'
;MERVFVYGTLKRGERNYPLVEGLVVKALPGHVEGFRLFHLAEGRDRPYPYPGMVPGEGRVYGEVLFVPEEALTLLDELEEEGEEYRRVRVLVETEEGPLSAWTYLYLGDLEGAVWLPQGVWPA
;
A
#
# COMPACT_ATOMS: atom_id res chain seq x y z
N MET A 1 -6.42 4.00 17.50
CA MET A 1 -6.78 3.04 16.45
C MET A 1 -6.58 3.74 15.14
N GLU A 2 -5.70 3.19 14.32
CA GLU A 2 -5.29 3.76 13.05
C GLU A 2 -5.94 3.01 11.88
N ARG A 3 -5.92 3.68 10.73
CA ARG A 3 -6.41 3.15 9.45
C ARG A 3 -5.27 3.21 8.46
N VAL A 4 -4.94 2.09 7.84
CA VAL A 4 -3.85 1.99 6.86
C VAL A 4 -4.40 1.39 5.58
N PHE A 5 -4.38 2.16 4.50
CA PHE A 5 -4.68 1.70 3.16
C PHE A 5 -3.47 0.97 2.57
N VAL A 6 -3.64 -0.34 2.38
CA VAL A 6 -2.65 -1.21 1.76
C VAL A 6 -3.13 -1.64 0.39
N TYR A 7 -2.24 -1.60 -0.60
CA TYR A 7 -2.54 -1.88 -2.01
C TYR A 7 -1.65 -2.98 -2.61
N GLY A 8 -0.73 -3.52 -1.82
CA GLY A 8 0.32 -4.43 -2.25
C GLY A 8 0.57 -5.59 -1.31
N THR A 9 1.83 -5.87 -1.01
CA THR A 9 2.30 -7.05 -0.25
C THR A 9 1.74 -7.18 1.17
N LEU A 10 1.16 -6.11 1.72
CA LEU A 10 0.46 -6.08 3.01
C LEU A 10 -1.05 -6.36 2.91
N LYS A 11 -1.61 -6.60 1.71
CA LYS A 11 -3.01 -7.01 1.55
C LYS A 11 -3.22 -8.45 2.01
N ARG A 12 -4.45 -8.80 2.41
CA ARG A 12 -4.82 -10.19 2.73
C ARG A 12 -4.44 -11.14 1.59
N GLY A 13 -3.81 -12.25 1.94
CA GLY A 13 -3.34 -13.27 1.00
C GLY A 13 -1.95 -13.02 0.42
N GLU A 14 -1.34 -11.85 0.71
CA GLU A 14 0.01 -11.52 0.26
C GLU A 14 1.06 -11.86 1.32
N ARG A 15 2.33 -11.87 0.89
CA ARG A 15 3.46 -12.35 1.68
C ARG A 15 3.73 -11.62 3.00
N ASN A 16 3.45 -10.31 3.08
CA ASN A 16 3.74 -9.53 4.28
C ASN A 16 2.52 -9.41 5.20
N TYR A 17 1.32 -9.81 4.76
CA TYR A 17 0.13 -9.78 5.61
C TYR A 17 0.26 -10.61 6.89
N PRO A 18 0.84 -11.82 6.90
CA PRO A 18 1.03 -12.60 8.13
C PRO A 18 1.85 -11.87 9.20
N LEU A 19 2.69 -10.89 8.82
CA LEU A 19 3.50 -10.11 9.76
C LEU A 19 2.63 -9.12 10.57
N VAL A 20 1.47 -8.73 10.04
CA VAL A 20 0.57 -7.74 10.64
C VAL A 20 -0.80 -8.31 11.01
N GLU A 21 -1.16 -9.49 10.50
CA GLU A 21 -2.49 -10.11 10.67
C GLU A 21 -2.96 -10.16 12.12
N GLY A 22 -2.07 -10.49 13.07
CA GLY A 22 -2.39 -10.54 14.50
C GLY A 22 -2.76 -9.19 15.13
N LEU A 23 -2.51 -8.08 14.44
CA LEU A 23 -2.84 -6.71 14.85
C LEU A 23 -4.07 -6.16 14.11
N VAL A 24 -4.55 -6.84 13.06
CA VAL A 24 -5.67 -6.38 12.23
C VAL A 24 -7.00 -6.69 12.92
N VAL A 25 -7.73 -5.65 13.29
CA VAL A 25 -9.06 -5.76 13.92
C VAL A 25 -10.17 -5.90 12.88
N LYS A 26 -10.02 -5.20 11.76
CA LYS A 26 -10.94 -5.20 10.62
C LYS A 26 -10.14 -4.87 9.37
N ALA A 27 -10.58 -5.35 8.21
CA ALA A 27 -10.25 -4.65 6.98
C ALA A 27 -11.45 -4.49 6.05
N LEU A 28 -11.40 -3.41 5.28
CA LEU A 28 -12.48 -2.97 4.41
C LEU A 28 -11.92 -2.66 3.02
N PRO A 29 -12.42 -3.29 1.94
CA PRO A 29 -12.02 -2.95 0.58
C PRO A 29 -12.27 -1.48 0.25
N GLY A 30 -11.42 -0.90 -0.58
CA GLY A 30 -11.56 0.48 -1.02
C GLY A 30 -10.59 0.85 -2.14
N HIS A 31 -10.63 2.10 -2.55
CA HIS A 31 -9.69 2.65 -3.52
C HIS A 31 -9.33 4.11 -3.22
N VAL A 32 -8.21 4.56 -3.77
CA VAL A 32 -7.77 5.95 -3.76
C VAL A 32 -7.75 6.50 -5.19
N GLU A 33 -8.12 7.76 -5.36
CA GLU A 33 -8.04 8.49 -6.63
C GLU A 33 -6.79 9.37 -6.67
N GLY A 34 -6.30 9.69 -7.87
CA GLY A 34 -5.12 10.55 -8.05
C GLY A 34 -3.78 9.84 -7.84
N PHE A 35 -3.78 8.51 -7.98
CA PHE A 35 -2.58 7.68 -7.92
C PHE A 35 -2.47 6.69 -9.08
N ARG A 36 -1.24 6.33 -9.42
CA ARG A 36 -0.91 5.26 -10.37
C ARG A 36 -0.14 4.17 -9.65
N LEU A 37 -0.44 2.93 -10.01
CA LEU A 37 0.23 1.75 -9.49
C LEU A 37 1.20 1.19 -10.52
N PHE A 38 2.40 0.81 -10.08
CA PHE A 38 3.41 0.20 -10.92
C PHE A 38 3.83 -1.14 -10.34
N HIS A 39 4.10 -2.10 -11.21
CA HIS A 39 4.80 -3.33 -10.87
C HIS A 39 6.31 -3.08 -10.97
N LEU A 40 6.98 -3.13 -9.83
CA LEU A 40 8.44 -3.06 -9.74
C LEU A 40 8.96 -4.49 -9.85
N ALA A 41 9.65 -4.79 -10.95
CA ALA A 41 10.22 -6.12 -11.17
C ALA A 41 11.37 -6.39 -10.19
N GLU A 42 11.69 -7.67 -10.01
CA GLU A 42 12.91 -8.09 -9.32
C GLU A 42 14.15 -7.49 -10.00
N GLY A 43 15.16 -7.19 -9.21
CA GLY A 43 16.37 -6.52 -9.65
C GLY A 43 17.52 -6.80 -8.71
N ARG A 44 18.68 -6.19 -8.97
CA ARG A 44 19.87 -6.36 -8.10
C ARG A 44 19.59 -6.01 -6.64
N ASP A 45 18.82 -4.94 -6.44
CA ASP A 45 18.51 -4.40 -5.11
C ASP A 45 17.07 -4.74 -4.67
N ARG A 46 16.30 -5.44 -5.52
CA ARG A 46 14.91 -5.85 -5.26
C ARG A 46 14.80 -7.37 -5.32
N PRO A 47 14.85 -8.08 -4.18
CA PRO A 47 14.90 -9.55 -4.17
C PRO A 47 13.60 -10.22 -4.66
N TYR A 48 12.52 -9.45 -4.83
CA TYR A 48 11.24 -9.92 -5.33
C TYR A 48 10.44 -8.74 -5.92
N PRO A 49 9.41 -9.00 -6.74
CA PRO A 49 8.56 -7.93 -7.25
C PRO A 49 7.60 -7.41 -6.18
N TYR A 50 7.33 -6.11 -6.20
CA TYR A 50 6.38 -5.44 -5.32
C TYR A 50 5.79 -4.19 -6.00
N PRO A 51 4.65 -3.67 -5.51
CA PRO A 51 4.01 -2.52 -6.14
C PRO A 51 4.57 -1.18 -5.66
N GLY A 52 4.74 -0.24 -6.58
CA GLY A 52 4.98 1.17 -6.26
C GLY A 52 3.75 2.03 -6.59
N MET A 53 3.17 2.69 -5.58
CA MET A 53 2.13 3.70 -5.79
C MET A 53 2.72 5.10 -5.79
N VAL A 54 2.42 5.89 -6.82
CA VAL A 54 2.88 7.29 -6.96
C VAL A 54 1.72 8.21 -7.33
N PRO A 55 1.79 9.53 -7.03
CA PRO A 55 0.79 10.48 -7.50
C PRO A 55 0.65 10.49 -9.03
N GLY A 56 -0.57 10.57 -9.54
CA GLY A 56 -0.84 10.65 -10.97
C GLY A 56 -2.29 10.37 -11.32
N GLU A 57 -2.69 10.68 -12.56
CA GLU A 57 -4.07 10.43 -12.99
C GLU A 57 -4.32 8.91 -13.07
N GLY A 58 -5.21 8.42 -12.21
CA GLY A 58 -5.55 7.02 -12.05
C GLY A 58 -6.20 6.75 -10.70
N ARG A 59 -6.48 5.47 -10.45
CA ARG A 59 -6.99 4.98 -9.17
C ARG A 59 -6.24 3.72 -8.77
N VAL A 60 -6.14 3.47 -7.47
CA VAL A 60 -5.48 2.29 -6.91
C VAL A 60 -6.42 1.60 -5.94
N TYR A 61 -6.59 0.29 -6.10
CA TYR A 61 -7.46 -0.56 -5.30
C TYR A 61 -6.68 -1.31 -4.24
N GLY A 62 -7.29 -1.44 -3.07
CA GLY A 62 -6.69 -2.09 -1.92
C GLY A 62 -7.71 -2.32 -0.82
N GLU A 63 -7.22 -2.31 0.41
CA GLU A 63 -8.07 -2.42 1.59
C GLU A 63 -7.53 -1.53 2.72
N VAL A 64 -8.43 -1.04 3.56
CA VAL A 64 -8.12 -0.29 4.76
C VAL A 64 -8.03 -1.28 5.93
N LEU A 65 -6.83 -1.49 6.44
CA LEU A 65 -6.60 -2.23 7.68
C LEU A 65 -6.88 -1.30 8.88
N PHE A 66 -7.62 -1.81 9.87
CA PHE A 66 -7.85 -1.15 11.15
C PHE A 66 -6.92 -1.81 12.17
N VAL A 67 -5.98 -1.03 12.69
CA VAL A 67 -4.86 -1.52 13.50
C VAL A 67 -4.63 -0.63 14.74
N PRO A 68 -4.04 -1.15 15.82
CA PRO A 68 -3.60 -0.32 16.93
C PRO A 68 -2.49 0.65 16.48
N GLU A 69 -2.25 1.72 17.23
CA GLU A 69 -1.28 2.76 16.84
C GLU A 69 0.15 2.21 16.78
N GLU A 70 0.47 1.25 17.65
CA GLU A 70 1.77 0.59 17.72
C GLU A 70 2.11 -0.22 16.46
N ALA A 71 1.10 -0.60 15.67
CA ALA A 71 1.31 -1.25 14.38
C ALA A 71 1.98 -0.32 13.34
N LEU A 72 1.85 1.00 13.51
CA LEU A 72 2.42 1.98 12.60
C LEU A 72 3.96 1.90 12.56
N THR A 73 4.60 1.67 13.70
CA THR A 73 6.07 1.52 13.77
C THR A 73 6.52 0.27 13.02
N LEU A 74 5.83 -0.86 13.21
CA LEU A 74 6.12 -2.10 12.47
C LEU A 74 5.94 -1.90 10.96
N LEU A 75 4.89 -1.19 10.56
CA LEU A 75 4.63 -0.91 9.14
C LEU A 75 5.69 0.03 8.55
N ASP A 76 6.13 1.04 9.29
CA ASP A 76 7.21 1.94 8.85
C ASP A 76 8.52 1.17 8.64
N GLU A 77 8.83 0.20 9.50
CA GLU A 77 9.99 -0.67 9.34
C GLU A 77 9.87 -1.60 8.13
N LEU A 78 8.68 -2.16 7.88
CA LEU A 78 8.44 -3.07 6.74
C LEU A 78 8.44 -2.36 5.39
N GLU A 79 8.03 -1.10 5.35
CA GLU A 79 7.93 -0.27 4.14
C GLU A 79 9.13 0.69 4.01
N GLU A 80 10.15 0.55 4.87
CA GLU A 80 11.37 1.36 4.88
C GLU A 80 11.07 2.87 4.78
N GLU A 81 10.23 3.35 5.72
CA GLU A 81 9.72 4.73 5.73
C GLU A 81 10.84 5.76 5.68
N GLY A 82 10.77 6.64 4.67
CA GLY A 82 11.73 7.70 4.39
C GLY A 82 12.82 7.31 3.40
N GLU A 83 12.98 6.03 3.07
CA GLU A 83 13.96 5.50 2.14
C GLU A 83 13.28 4.94 0.87
N GLU A 84 12.53 3.84 0.99
CA GLU A 84 11.85 3.18 -0.12
C GLU A 84 10.46 3.77 -0.34
N TYR A 85 9.71 3.96 0.75
CA TYR A 85 8.38 4.57 0.73
C TYR A 85 8.27 5.78 1.66
N ARG A 86 7.18 6.53 1.49
CA ARG A 86 6.77 7.62 2.39
C ARG A 86 5.33 7.48 2.83
N ARG A 87 5.10 7.57 4.13
CA ARG A 87 3.81 7.49 4.75
C ARG A 87 3.10 8.83 4.64
N VAL A 88 1.92 8.79 4.05
CA VAL A 88 1.10 9.98 3.82
C VAL A 88 -0.35 9.69 4.18
N ARG A 89 -1.13 10.75 4.44
CA ARG A 89 -2.58 10.65 4.57
C ARG A 89 -3.24 10.70 3.20
N VAL A 90 -4.17 9.79 2.97
CA VAL A 90 -5.04 9.75 1.79
C VAL A 90 -6.51 9.64 2.19
N LEU A 91 -7.39 10.00 1.27
CA LEU A 91 -8.81 9.72 1.36
C LEU A 91 -9.11 8.45 0.56
N VAL A 92 -9.64 7.44 1.24
CA VAL A 92 -10.00 6.16 0.65
C VAL A 92 -11.50 6.10 0.50
N GLU A 93 -11.98 5.87 -0.71
CA GLU A 93 -13.38 5.60 -0.99
C GLU A 93 -13.69 4.14 -0.64
N THR A 94 -14.71 3.92 0.19
CA THR A 94 -15.15 2.58 0.62
C THR A 94 -16.67 2.47 0.55
N GLU A 95 -17.21 1.26 0.65
CA GLU A 95 -18.66 1.04 0.71
C GLU A 95 -19.31 1.64 1.96
N GLU A 96 -18.54 1.86 3.03
CA GLU A 96 -19.00 2.52 4.26
C GLU A 96 -18.85 4.05 4.21
N GLY A 97 -18.39 4.59 3.07
CA GLY A 97 -18.09 6.00 2.86
C GLY A 97 -16.59 6.31 2.88
N PRO A 98 -16.21 7.58 2.63
CA PRO A 98 -14.81 7.97 2.55
C PRO A 98 -14.12 7.94 3.92
N LEU A 99 -12.90 7.40 3.98
CA LEU A 99 -12.09 7.26 5.19
C LEU A 99 -10.73 7.92 5.02
N SER A 100 -10.29 8.70 6.01
CA SER A 100 -8.89 9.13 6.07
C SER A 100 -8.01 8.00 6.62
N ALA A 101 -7.00 7.60 5.84
CA ALA A 101 -6.07 6.53 6.18
C ALA A 101 -4.63 6.92 5.86
N TRP A 102 -3.68 6.29 6.54
CA TRP A 102 -2.28 6.28 6.11
C TRP A 102 -2.11 5.38 4.90
N THR A 103 -1.14 5.67 4.05
CA THR A 103 -0.64 4.77 3.00
C THR A 103 0.83 5.07 2.73
N TYR A 104 1.51 4.19 2.00
CA TYR A 104 2.93 4.32 1.67
C TYR A 104 3.06 4.65 0.19
N LEU A 105 3.73 5.76 -0.17
CA LEU A 105 4.01 6.13 -1.54
C LEU A 105 5.45 5.79 -1.90
N TYR A 106 5.65 5.20 -3.07
CA TYR A 106 6.98 4.83 -3.53
C TYR A 106 7.83 6.07 -3.81
N LEU A 107 9.08 6.06 -3.33
CA LEU A 107 10.03 7.17 -3.49
C LEU A 107 11.08 6.93 -4.58
N GLY A 108 11.29 5.66 -4.98
CA GLY A 108 12.32 5.29 -5.95
C GLY A 108 11.99 5.67 -7.39
N ASP A 109 12.95 5.42 -8.28
CA ASP A 109 12.73 5.58 -9.72
C ASP A 109 11.82 4.49 -10.28
N LEU A 110 11.11 4.83 -11.36
CA LEU A 110 10.23 3.91 -12.06
C LEU A 110 10.92 3.30 -13.30
N GLU A 111 12.25 3.24 -13.34
CA GLU A 111 12.97 2.65 -14.46
C GLU A 111 12.69 1.15 -14.54
N GLY A 112 12.22 0.71 -15.71
CA GLY A 112 11.78 -0.67 -15.92
C GLY A 112 10.49 -1.06 -15.20
N ALA A 113 9.84 -0.14 -14.48
CA ALA A 113 8.56 -0.40 -13.83
C ALA A 113 7.43 -0.50 -14.87
N VAL A 114 6.54 -1.47 -14.67
CA VAL A 114 5.38 -1.66 -15.56
C VAL A 114 4.17 -1.00 -14.94
N TRP A 115 3.60 0.00 -15.64
CA TRP A 115 2.36 0.63 -15.18
C TRP A 115 1.21 -0.40 -15.17
N LEU A 116 0.47 -0.44 -14.06
CA LEU A 116 -0.75 -1.24 -13.88
C LEU A 116 -1.96 -0.28 -13.99
N PRO A 117 -2.49 -0.02 -15.21
CA PRO A 117 -3.55 0.96 -15.41
C PRO A 117 -4.88 0.59 -14.75
N GLN A 118 -5.06 -0.69 -14.40
CA GLN A 118 -6.23 -1.15 -13.64
C GLN A 118 -6.15 -0.76 -12.16
N GLY A 119 -4.96 -0.36 -11.66
CA GLY A 119 -4.78 0.02 -10.26
C GLY A 119 -4.82 -1.14 -9.28
N VAL A 120 -4.66 -2.38 -9.74
CA VAL A 120 -4.76 -3.58 -8.92
C VAL A 120 -3.42 -4.30 -8.90
N TRP A 121 -2.90 -4.58 -7.70
CA TRP A 121 -1.78 -5.51 -7.53
C TRP A 121 -2.28 -6.95 -7.65
N PRO A 122 -1.77 -7.75 -8.63
CA PRO A 122 -2.13 -9.15 -8.77
C PRO A 122 -1.45 -9.97 -7.67
N ALA A 123 -2.25 -10.68 -6.89
CA ALA A 123 -1.80 -11.70 -5.95
C ALA A 123 -1.32 -12.97 -6.67
#